data_AF-A0A0D5C300-F1
#
_entry.id   AF-A0A0D5C300-F1
#
_cell.length_a   1.000
_cell.length_b   1.000
_cell.length_c   1.000
_cell.angle_alpha   90.00
_cell.angle_beta   90.00
_cell.angle_gamma   90.00
#
_symmetry.space_group_name_H-M   'P 1'
#
loop_
_entity.id
_entity.type
_entity.pdbx_description
1 polymer ?
#
loop_
_entity_poly.entity_id
_entity_poly.type
_entity_poly.pdbx_seq_one_letter_code
_entity_poly.pdbx_strand_id
1 'polypeptide(L)'
;MDLVKFQNDVNQMTEKLSTGLKEKDVCRLNNVCKQLTEMYQKNLVKINHSILELICASNLISRGYSVKVEKDVSDILVCDIFAKKGDGDTIIEIETGFTPPDHAMDTIDYFAARIISKIARYSQHCSKFSLATPAVGILPISKIFMLPPNARNEKDVKKFKNCVIDITKTPL
;
A
#
# COMPACT_ATOMS: atom_id res chain seq x y z
N MET A 1 8.36 13.08 18.24
CA MET A 1 8.73 11.93 17.39
C MET A 1 10.22 11.73 17.48
N ASP A 2 10.68 10.48 17.49
CA ASP A 2 12.10 10.17 17.50
C ASP A 2 12.60 10.06 16.05
N LEU A 3 13.12 11.17 15.52
CA LEU A 3 13.67 11.24 14.16
C LEU A 3 14.95 10.43 14.02
N VAL A 4 15.79 10.43 15.05
CA VAL A 4 17.06 9.70 15.06
C VAL A 4 16.80 8.21 14.96
N LYS A 5 15.87 7.70 15.76
CA LYS A 5 15.45 6.29 15.68
C LYS A 5 14.87 5.94 14.31
N PHE A 6 13.97 6.77 13.77
CA PHE A 6 13.39 6.52 12.44
C PHE A 6 14.48 6.43 11.37
N GLN A 7 15.40 7.40 11.32
CA GLN A 7 16.50 7.43 10.36
C GLN A 7 17.40 6.20 10.48
N ASN A 8 17.75 5.81 11.72
CA ASN A 8 18.55 4.62 11.95
C ASN A 8 17.86 3.36 11.42
N ASP A 9 16.56 3.18 11.70
CA ASP A 9 15.80 2.00 11.28
C ASP A 9 15.67 1.93 9.74
N VAL A 10 15.36 3.05 9.06
CA VAL A 10 15.26 3.07 7.59
C VAL A 10 16.63 2.91 6.91
N ASN A 11 17.70 3.47 7.47
CA ASN A 11 19.06 3.33 6.95
C ASN A 11 19.54 1.88 7.09
N GLN A 12 19.40 1.29 8.28
CA GLN A 12 19.77 -0.10 8.53
C GLN A 12 19.02 -1.05 7.57
N MET A 13 17.72 -0.79 7.35
CA MET A 13 16.94 -1.60 6.42
C MET A 13 17.39 -1.39 4.97
N THR A 14 17.70 -0.16 4.57
CA THR A 14 18.19 0.18 3.23
C THR A 14 19.54 -0.49 2.94
N GLU A 15 20.46 -0.48 3.91
CA GLU A 15 21.75 -1.18 3.81
C GLU A 15 21.55 -2.69 3.61
N LYS A 16 20.70 -3.30 4.44
CA LYS A 16 20.37 -4.74 4.34
C LYS A 16 19.80 -5.08 2.97
N LEU A 17 18.84 -4.29 2.48
CA LEU A 17 18.20 -4.50 1.17
C LEU A 17 19.16 -4.25 0.00
N SER A 18 20.13 -3.35 0.15
CA SER A 18 21.09 -2.99 -0.90
C SER A 18 22.04 -4.14 -1.26
N THR A 19 22.29 -5.07 -0.33
CA THR A 19 23.13 -6.27 -0.60
C THR A 19 22.61 -7.13 -1.74
N GLY A 20 21.30 -7.10 -2.02
CA GLY A 20 20.66 -7.82 -3.12
C GLY A 20 20.48 -7.01 -4.41
N LEU A 21 20.98 -5.78 -4.47
CA LEU A 21 20.77 -4.85 -5.59
C LEU A 21 22.05 -4.61 -6.39
N LYS A 22 21.88 -4.22 -7.66
CA LYS A 22 22.97 -3.68 -8.49
C LYS A 22 23.26 -2.25 -8.05
N GLU A 23 24.49 -1.77 -8.25
CA GLU A 23 24.92 -0.43 -7.84
C GLU A 23 23.98 0.69 -8.32
N LYS A 24 23.55 0.64 -9.59
CA LYS A 24 22.56 1.59 -10.15
C LYS A 24 21.20 1.59 -9.44
N ASP A 25 20.83 0.45 -8.87
CA ASP A 25 19.56 0.21 -8.20
C ASP A 25 19.63 0.58 -6.70
N VAL A 26 20.82 0.51 -6.10
CA VAL A 26 21.08 1.04 -4.75
C VAL A 26 20.80 2.54 -4.67
N CYS A 27 21.26 3.31 -5.67
CA CYS A 27 20.97 4.75 -5.73
C CYS A 27 19.46 5.04 -5.75
N ARG A 28 18.68 4.21 -6.45
CA ARG A 28 17.21 4.34 -6.51
C ARG A 28 16.57 4.04 -5.16
N LEU A 29 17.04 3.03 -4.44
CA LEU A 29 16.53 2.70 -3.11
C LEU A 29 16.87 3.80 -2.09
N ASN A 30 18.08 4.36 -2.15
CA ASN A 30 18.49 5.48 -1.29
C ASN A 30 17.59 6.72 -1.49
N ASN A 31 17.15 6.98 -2.72
CA ASN A 31 16.18 8.06 -2.98
C ASN A 31 14.83 7.81 -2.31
N VAL A 32 14.36 6.56 -2.26
CA VAL A 32 13.13 6.20 -1.53
C VAL A 32 13.33 6.40 -0.02
N CYS A 33 14.45 5.95 0.54
CA CYS A 33 14.80 6.17 1.95
C CYS A 33 14.80 7.67 2.33
N LYS A 34 15.36 8.50 1.45
CA LYS A 34 15.34 9.96 1.61
C LYS A 34 13.92 10.52 1.61
N GLN A 35 13.07 10.12 0.65
CA GLN A 35 11.66 10.57 0.59
C GLN A 35 10.89 10.22 1.86
N LEU A 36 11.02 9.00 2.36
CA LEU A 36 10.37 8.56 3.61
C LEU A 36 10.86 9.35 4.82
N THR A 37 12.15 9.67 4.87
CA THR A 37 12.72 10.53 5.93
C THR A 37 12.14 11.94 5.91
N GLU A 38 12.02 12.55 4.72
CA GLU A 38 11.41 13.88 4.55
C GLU A 38 9.92 13.88 4.91
N MET A 39 9.20 12.80 4.59
CA MET A 39 7.78 12.64 4.95
C MET A 39 7.59 12.42 6.45
N TYR A 40 8.50 11.67 7.10
CA TYR A 40 8.44 11.45 8.55
C TYR A 40 8.67 12.74 9.33
N GLN A 41 9.58 13.61 8.86
CA GLN A 41 9.78 14.96 9.44
C GLN A 41 8.50 15.81 9.40
N LYS A 42 7.64 15.59 8.40
CA LYS A 42 6.33 16.24 8.24
C LYS A 42 5.21 15.51 8.98
N ASN A 43 5.51 14.45 9.73
CA ASN A 43 4.56 13.58 10.44
C ASN A 43 3.58 12.82 9.50
N LEU A 44 3.94 12.62 8.22
CA LEU A 44 3.05 12.02 7.23
C LEU A 44 3.07 10.49 7.25
N VAL A 45 4.19 9.88 7.67
CA VAL A 45 4.38 8.42 7.65
C VAL A 45 4.70 7.86 9.04
N LYS A 46 4.60 6.54 9.19
CA LYS A 46 4.94 5.81 10.41
C LYS A 46 5.99 4.75 10.13
N ILE A 47 6.87 4.51 11.11
CA ILE A 47 8.02 3.62 10.96
C ILE A 47 7.67 2.21 10.46
N ASN A 48 6.65 1.57 11.03
CA ASN A 48 6.24 0.22 10.62
C ASN A 48 5.76 0.17 9.16
N HIS A 49 5.09 1.23 8.71
CA HIS A 49 4.61 1.36 7.34
C HIS A 49 5.79 1.58 6.39
N SER A 50 6.67 2.53 6.73
CA SER A 50 7.84 2.90 5.94
C SER A 50 8.85 1.76 5.72
N ILE A 51 9.00 0.86 6.70
CA ILE A 51 9.82 -0.34 6.51
C ILE A 51 9.21 -1.28 5.46
N LEU A 52 7.89 -1.46 5.46
CA LEU A 52 7.20 -2.27 4.45
C LEU A 52 7.26 -1.61 3.06
N GLU A 53 7.17 -0.29 3.00
CA GLU A 53 7.37 0.49 1.77
C GLU A 53 8.75 0.25 1.18
N LEU A 54 9.82 0.30 1.99
CA LEU A 54 11.18 0.04 1.55
C LEU A 54 11.39 -1.38 1.02
N ILE A 55 10.81 -2.39 1.70
CA ILE A 55 10.88 -3.79 1.26
C ILE A 55 10.25 -3.94 -0.13
N CYS A 56 9.05 -3.41 -0.30
CA CYS A 56 8.33 -3.49 -1.56
C CYS A 56 9.04 -2.70 -2.67
N ALA A 57 9.53 -1.50 -2.35
CA ALA A 57 10.30 -0.66 -3.26
C ALA A 57 11.57 -1.38 -3.74
N SER A 58 12.34 -1.98 -2.83
CA SER A 58 13.54 -2.76 -3.19
C SER A 58 13.21 -3.93 -4.13
N ASN A 59 12.12 -4.66 -3.87
CA ASN A 59 11.69 -5.76 -4.74
C ASN A 59 11.31 -5.29 -6.15
N LEU A 60 10.64 -4.14 -6.26
CA LEU A 60 10.25 -3.55 -7.54
C LEU A 60 11.47 -3.00 -8.29
N ILE A 61 12.35 -2.28 -7.59
CA ILE A 61 13.58 -1.71 -8.14
C ILE A 61 14.48 -2.81 -8.72
N SER A 62 14.67 -3.93 -8.00
CA SER A 62 15.49 -5.06 -8.50
C SER A 62 14.94 -5.68 -9.79
N ARG A 63 13.63 -5.55 -10.03
CA ARG A 63 12.94 -5.99 -11.24
C ARG A 63 12.92 -4.92 -12.33
N GLY A 64 13.58 -3.78 -12.13
CA GLY A 64 13.73 -2.69 -13.09
C GLY A 64 12.58 -1.68 -13.11
N TYR A 65 11.75 -1.63 -12.07
CA TYR A 65 10.72 -0.60 -11.96
C TYR A 65 11.31 0.74 -11.49
N SER A 66 10.73 1.85 -11.95
CA SER A 66 10.85 3.15 -11.27
C SER A 66 9.79 3.21 -10.19
N VAL A 67 10.18 3.59 -8.97
CA VAL A 67 9.30 3.59 -7.78
C VAL A 67 9.18 4.99 -7.20
N LYS A 68 7.97 5.34 -6.75
CA LYS A 68 7.65 6.50 -5.92
C LYS A 68 6.80 6.03 -4.74
N VAL A 69 7.10 6.52 -3.54
CA VAL A 69 6.28 6.30 -2.35
C VAL A 69 5.35 7.48 -2.14
N GLU A 70 4.20 7.23 -1.50
CA GLU A 70 3.20 8.26 -1.13
C GLU A 70 2.87 9.19 -2.31
N LYS A 71 2.52 8.58 -3.45
CA LYS A 71 2.27 9.31 -4.70
C LYS A 71 0.78 9.61 -4.85
N ASP A 72 0.45 10.86 -5.14
CA ASP A 72 -0.90 11.24 -5.58
C ASP A 72 -1.30 10.46 -6.85
N VAL A 73 -2.48 9.84 -6.81
CA VAL A 73 -3.12 9.15 -7.96
C VAL A 73 -4.43 9.80 -8.38
N SER A 74 -4.97 10.68 -7.53
CA SER A 74 -6.08 11.61 -7.82
C SER A 74 -6.01 12.79 -6.83
N ASP A 75 -6.93 13.75 -6.95
CA ASP A 75 -6.99 14.91 -6.04
C ASP A 75 -7.26 14.53 -4.57
N ILE A 76 -7.75 13.32 -4.31
CA ILE A 76 -8.15 12.85 -2.98
C ILE A 76 -7.47 11.56 -2.54
N LEU A 77 -6.63 10.95 -3.40
CA LEU A 77 -5.98 9.66 -3.11
C LEU A 77 -4.48 9.76 -3.30
N VAL A 78 -3.78 9.37 -2.23
CA VAL A 78 -2.34 9.07 -2.21
C VAL A 78 -2.20 7.56 -2.07
N CYS A 79 -1.41 6.93 -2.92
CA CYS A 79 -1.10 5.51 -2.78
C CYS A 79 0.27 5.30 -2.11
N ASP A 80 0.39 4.21 -1.35
CA ASP A 80 1.62 3.89 -0.61
C ASP A 80 2.80 3.72 -1.57
N ILE A 81 2.64 2.92 -2.63
CA ILE A 81 3.70 2.71 -3.64
C ILE A 81 3.12 2.76 -5.04
N PHE A 82 3.67 3.65 -5.85
CA PHE A 82 3.47 3.67 -7.29
C PHE A 82 4.75 3.22 -8.01
N ALA A 83 4.61 2.27 -8.93
CA ALA A 83 5.75 1.82 -9.72
C ALA A 83 5.41 1.70 -11.21
N LYS A 84 6.39 2.03 -12.06
CA LYS A 84 6.25 2.00 -13.53
C LYS A 84 7.38 1.21 -14.16
N LYS A 85 7.05 0.38 -15.15
CA LYS A 85 8.01 -0.37 -15.98
C LYS A 85 7.47 -0.50 -17.40
N GLY A 86 8.18 0.10 -18.36
CA GLY A 86 7.65 0.25 -19.72
C GLY A 86 6.35 1.05 -19.71
N ASP A 87 5.34 0.53 -20.41
CA ASP A 87 4.01 1.17 -20.51
C ASP A 87 3.07 0.79 -19.36
N GLY A 88 3.42 -0.22 -18.57
CA GLY A 88 2.61 -0.66 -17.43
C GLY A 88 2.96 0.05 -16.13
N ASP A 89 1.94 0.25 -15.30
CA ASP A 89 2.07 0.74 -13.94
C ASP A 89 1.43 -0.20 -12.91
N THR A 90 1.85 -0.05 -11.66
CA THR A 90 1.32 -0.82 -10.55
C THR A 90 1.23 0.05 -9.31
N ILE A 91 0.13 -0.13 -8.59
CA ILE A 91 -0.06 0.42 -7.24
C ILE A 91 0.02 -0.74 -6.25
N ILE A 92 0.79 -0.55 -5.19
CA ILE A 92 0.80 -1.44 -4.03
C ILE A 92 0.33 -0.65 -2.82
N GLU A 93 -0.71 -1.16 -2.16
CA GLU A 93 -1.20 -0.65 -0.89
C GLU A 93 -0.76 -1.58 0.25
N ILE A 94 -0.22 -1.01 1.33
CA ILE A 94 0.27 -1.71 2.50
C ILE A 94 -0.84 -1.82 3.54
N GLU A 95 -1.01 -3.03 4.06
CA GLU A 95 -1.99 -3.37 5.07
C GLU A 95 -1.32 -4.08 6.24
N THR A 96 -1.28 -3.36 7.37
CA THR A 96 -0.67 -3.80 8.63
C THR A 96 -1.66 -4.47 9.59
N GLY A 97 -2.96 -4.52 9.24
CA GLY A 97 -4.01 -5.09 10.07
C GLY A 97 -4.49 -4.19 11.22
N PHE A 98 -4.13 -2.90 11.20
CA PHE A 98 -4.62 -1.95 12.20
C PHE A 98 -6.14 -1.78 12.12
N THR A 99 -6.81 -1.92 13.27
CA THR A 99 -8.24 -1.65 13.43
C THR A 99 -8.42 -0.55 14.49
N PRO A 100 -9.12 0.55 14.18
CA PRO A 100 -9.41 1.61 15.15
C PRO A 100 -10.22 1.08 16.35
N PRO A 101 -10.08 1.70 17.55
CA PRO A 101 -10.85 1.32 18.74
C PRO A 101 -12.37 1.31 18.54
N ASP A 102 -12.89 2.23 17.71
CA ASP A 102 -14.32 2.32 17.41
C ASP A 102 -14.88 1.05 16.72
N HIS A 103 -13.99 0.26 16.10
CA HIS A 103 -14.32 -0.99 15.42
C HIS A 103 -13.86 -2.25 16.19
N ALA A 104 -13.74 -2.15 17.51
CA ALA A 104 -13.32 -3.27 18.36
C ALA A 104 -14.31 -4.45 18.36
N MET A 105 -15.60 -4.19 18.15
CA MET A 105 -16.66 -5.22 18.16
C MET A 105 -16.93 -5.84 16.77
N ASP A 106 -16.48 -5.19 15.71
CA ASP A 106 -16.74 -5.52 14.29
C ASP A 106 -15.43 -5.53 13.47
N THR A 107 -14.31 -5.89 14.12
CA THR A 107 -12.95 -5.83 13.55
C THR A 107 -12.81 -6.53 12.19
N ILE A 108 -13.42 -7.71 12.03
CA ILE A 108 -13.34 -8.46 10.78
C ILE A 108 -14.10 -7.74 9.65
N ASP A 109 -15.29 -7.22 9.95
CA ASP A 109 -16.14 -6.54 8.98
C ASP A 109 -15.51 -5.21 8.55
N TYR A 110 -14.98 -4.44 9.52
CA TYR A 110 -14.22 -3.24 9.24
C TYR A 110 -13.00 -3.52 8.37
N PHE A 111 -12.19 -4.53 8.74
CA PHE A 111 -10.99 -4.86 7.98
C PHE A 111 -11.33 -5.31 6.55
N ALA A 112 -12.35 -6.16 6.38
CA ALA A 112 -12.85 -6.54 5.06
C ALA A 112 -13.32 -5.33 4.26
N ALA A 113 -14.13 -4.46 4.84
CA ALA A 113 -14.63 -3.26 4.17
C ALA A 113 -13.50 -2.31 3.75
N ARG A 114 -12.47 -2.15 4.60
CA ARG A 114 -11.26 -1.37 4.30
C ARG A 114 -10.49 -1.94 3.12
N ILE A 115 -10.22 -3.25 3.10
CA ILE A 115 -9.53 -3.92 1.98
C ILE A 115 -10.31 -3.73 0.68
N ILE A 116 -11.63 -3.93 0.72
CA ILE A 116 -12.51 -3.75 -0.43
C ILE A 116 -12.46 -2.29 -0.91
N SER A 117 -12.54 -1.33 0.01
CA SER A 117 -12.47 0.10 -0.30
C SER A 117 -11.17 0.48 -1.00
N LYS A 118 -10.03 -0.06 -0.54
CA LYS A 118 -8.74 0.15 -1.20
C LYS A 118 -8.71 -0.47 -2.60
N ILE A 119 -9.10 -1.74 -2.74
CA ILE A 119 -9.14 -2.38 -4.06
C ILE A 119 -10.01 -1.57 -5.03
N ALA A 120 -11.22 -1.21 -4.63
CA ALA A 120 -12.16 -0.49 -5.48
C ALA A 120 -11.62 0.88 -5.91
N ARG A 121 -11.10 1.67 -4.95
CA ARG A 121 -10.66 3.04 -5.23
C ARG A 121 -9.34 3.13 -5.99
N TYR A 122 -8.37 2.28 -5.67
CA TYR A 122 -7.02 2.39 -6.25
C TYR A 122 -6.83 1.58 -7.53
N SER A 123 -7.56 0.46 -7.70
CA SER A 123 -7.37 -0.40 -8.89
C SER A 123 -7.73 0.28 -10.20
N GLN A 124 -8.62 1.28 -10.19
CA GLN A 124 -8.96 2.08 -11.38
C GLN A 124 -7.82 3.00 -11.86
N HIS A 125 -6.81 3.24 -11.02
CA HIS A 125 -5.69 4.16 -11.32
C HIS A 125 -4.40 3.43 -11.73
N CYS A 126 -4.46 2.12 -12.00
CA CYS A 126 -3.29 1.35 -12.42
C CYS A 126 -3.65 0.12 -13.25
N SER A 127 -2.66 -0.41 -13.95
CA SER A 127 -2.75 -1.63 -14.74
C SER A 127 -2.74 -2.88 -13.85
N LYS A 128 -2.06 -2.81 -12.71
CA LYS A 128 -1.99 -3.89 -11.72
C LYS A 128 -2.04 -3.34 -10.30
N PHE A 129 -3.06 -3.76 -9.55
CA PHE A 129 -3.20 -3.47 -8.13
C PHE A 129 -2.70 -4.64 -7.29
N SER A 130 -1.98 -4.37 -6.19
CA SER A 130 -1.56 -5.39 -5.23
C SER A 130 -1.71 -4.89 -3.80
N LEU A 131 -1.88 -5.82 -2.86
CA LEU A 131 -1.82 -5.55 -1.43
C LEU A 131 -0.53 -6.17 -0.88
N ALA A 132 0.22 -5.40 -0.09
CA ALA A 132 1.36 -5.87 0.66
C ALA A 132 0.98 -5.98 2.14
N THR A 133 1.28 -7.10 2.77
CA THR A 133 0.97 -7.32 4.19
C THR A 133 2.11 -8.09 4.86
N PRO A 134 2.38 -7.89 6.16
CA PRO A 134 3.26 -8.77 6.92
C PRO A 134 2.83 -10.23 6.81
N ALA A 135 3.78 -11.16 6.88
CA ALA A 135 3.51 -12.60 6.70
C ALA A 135 2.53 -13.21 7.72
N VAL A 136 2.23 -12.50 8.81
CA VAL A 136 1.27 -12.90 9.85
C VAL A 136 -0.17 -12.47 9.54
N GLY A 137 -0.39 -11.61 8.54
CA GLY A 137 -1.69 -11.07 8.20
C GLY A 137 -2.48 -11.97 7.25
N ILE A 138 -3.69 -12.36 7.64
CA ILE A 138 -4.67 -12.98 6.74
C ILE A 138 -5.58 -11.86 6.20
N LEU A 139 -5.58 -11.66 4.88
CA LEU A 139 -6.46 -10.67 4.24
C LEU A 139 -7.83 -11.28 3.92
N PRO A 140 -8.94 -10.75 4.47
CA PRO A 140 -10.29 -11.18 4.13
C PRO A 140 -10.70 -10.63 2.76
N ILE A 141 -10.16 -11.21 1.69
CA ILE A 141 -10.49 -10.81 0.32
C ILE A 141 -11.85 -11.42 -0.06
N SER A 142 -12.86 -10.57 -0.29
CA SER A 142 -14.16 -11.01 -0.76
C SER A 142 -14.07 -11.73 -2.11
N LYS A 143 -14.80 -12.84 -2.25
CA LYS A 143 -14.84 -13.67 -3.46
C LYS A 143 -15.22 -12.89 -4.72
N ILE A 144 -15.94 -11.77 -4.59
CA ILE A 144 -16.30 -10.93 -5.73
C ILE A 144 -15.07 -10.38 -6.46
N PHE A 145 -13.95 -10.17 -5.75
CA PHE A 145 -12.68 -9.73 -6.34
C PHE A 145 -11.87 -10.87 -6.96
N MET A 146 -12.24 -12.13 -6.68
CA MET A 146 -11.68 -13.30 -7.36
C MET A 146 -12.36 -13.55 -8.72
N LEU A 147 -13.53 -12.94 -8.95
CA LEU A 147 -14.22 -13.01 -10.23
C LEU A 147 -13.72 -11.91 -11.18
N PRO A 148 -13.56 -12.21 -12.49
CA PRO A 148 -13.28 -11.18 -13.47
C PRO A 148 -14.45 -10.19 -13.56
N PRO A 149 -14.22 -8.92 -13.93
CA PRO A 149 -15.25 -7.88 -13.91
C PRO A 149 -16.56 -8.25 -14.63
N ASN A 150 -16.44 -8.95 -15.77
CA ASN A 150 -17.57 -9.41 -16.59
C ASN A 150 -18.40 -10.54 -15.96
N ALA A 151 -17.88 -11.25 -14.96
CA ALA A 151 -18.58 -12.33 -14.27
C ALA A 151 -19.25 -11.89 -12.96
N ARG A 152 -19.14 -10.60 -12.59
CA ARG A 152 -19.69 -10.07 -11.34
C ARG A 152 -21.17 -9.71 -11.50
N ASN A 153 -21.99 -10.17 -10.56
CA ASN A 153 -23.41 -9.83 -10.50
C ASN A 153 -23.60 -8.40 -9.98
N GLU A 154 -24.33 -7.56 -10.73
CA GLU A 154 -24.57 -6.15 -10.40
C GLU A 154 -25.28 -5.96 -9.05
N LYS A 155 -26.20 -6.87 -8.67
CA LYS A 155 -26.88 -6.81 -7.36
C LYS A 155 -25.90 -7.02 -6.22
N ASP A 156 -24.98 -7.96 -6.37
CA ASP A 156 -23.96 -8.24 -5.36
C ASP A 156 -22.98 -7.06 -5.27
N VAL A 157 -22.55 -6.50 -6.41
CA VAL A 157 -21.70 -5.30 -6.43
C VAL A 157 -22.35 -4.13 -5.69
N LYS A 158 -23.63 -3.85 -5.93
CA LYS A 158 -24.36 -2.77 -5.23
C LYS A 158 -24.46 -3.03 -3.72
N LYS A 159 -24.76 -4.26 -3.31
CA LYS A 159 -24.81 -4.64 -1.90
C LYS A 159 -23.46 -4.46 -1.21
N PHE A 160 -22.38 -4.89 -1.86
CA PHE A 160 -21.01 -4.71 -1.35
C PHE A 160 -20.63 -3.23 -1.26
N LYS A 161 -20.98 -2.42 -2.28
CA LYS A 161 -20.75 -0.98 -2.26
C LYS A 161 -21.39 -0.32 -1.04
N ASN A 162 -22.68 -0.60 -0.80
CA ASN A 162 -23.40 0.00 0.33
C ASN A 162 -22.80 -0.42 1.68
N CYS A 163 -22.50 -1.72 1.85
CA CYS A 163 -21.87 -2.24 3.07
C CYS A 163 -20.54 -1.54 3.37
N VAL A 164 -19.70 -1.34 2.35
CA VAL A 164 -18.41 -0.67 2.52
C VAL A 164 -18.58 0.80 2.89
N ILE A 165 -19.51 1.52 2.24
CA ILE A 165 -19.81 2.91 2.58
C ILE A 165 -20.35 3.01 4.01
N ASP A 166 -21.22 2.09 4.42
CA ASP A 166 -21.82 2.10 5.75
C ASP A 166 -20.79 1.86 6.86
N ILE A 167 -19.83 0.95 6.64
CA ILE A 167 -18.80 0.59 7.63
C ILE A 167 -17.65 1.61 7.63
N THR A 168 -17.13 1.98 6.46
CA THR A 168 -15.91 2.81 6.36
C THR A 168 -16.19 4.31 6.27
N LYS A 169 -17.46 4.71 6.09
CA LYS A 169 -17.89 6.09 5.83
C LYS A 169 -17.13 6.77 4.68
N THR A 170 -16.56 5.98 3.77
CA THR A 170 -15.70 6.44 2.68
C THR A 170 -16.44 6.32 1.35
N PRO A 171 -16.45 7.35 0.49
CA PRO A 171 -17.08 7.27 -0.83
C PRO A 171 -16.29 6.31 -1.75
N LEU A 172 -17.03 5.53 -2.55
CA LEU A 172 -16.54 4.59 -3.56
C LEU A 172 -17.01 4.96 -4.97
#